data_AF-T0YPP8-F1
#
_entry.id   AF-T0YPP8-F1
#
_cell.length_a   1.000
_cell.length_b   1.000
_cell.length_c   1.000
_cell.angle_alpha   90.00
_cell.angle_beta   90.00
_cell.angle_gamma   90.00
#
_symmetry.space_group_name_H-M   'P 1'
#
loop_
_entity.id
_entity.type
_entity.pdbx_description
1 polymer ?
#
loop_
_entity_poly.entity_id
_entity_poly.type
_entity_poly.pdbx_seq_one_letter_code
_entity_poly.pdbx_strand_id
1 'polypeptide(L)'
;MERTHTPLSVWFWAAYWITSQTPGLSAVQFQRQLGLSCYETAFQILHKLRAGMVRPDQDWIGGKPEEVVEADETYVGGRTRGKGRGVHDMVIVAGAVEVRQRKHTSSLNKRKSGRYAGRVRLALVLDRSAKSLGGFIESAVAPGTTIITDDWSGYTGLAKRNYLHTAVPERGDRQVAETVLPIIHLVFSHLKTWLRGIHHGVSPQHLQAYLNEFTFRFNRRFYPCNAFRSLLGIAGDITAPTYAELYAKKLRSTTSGGLGS
;
A
#
# COMPACT_ATOMS: atom_id res chain seq x y z
N MET A 1 16.94 -10.68 11.48
CA MET A 1 18.38 -10.31 11.45
C MET A 1 19.28 -11.48 11.87
N GLU A 2 18.73 -12.49 12.54
CA GLU A 2 19.43 -13.73 12.87
C GLU A 2 19.90 -14.49 11.60
N ARG A 3 21.06 -15.16 11.68
CA ARG A 3 21.63 -16.06 10.65
C ARG A 3 21.97 -15.41 9.30
N THR A 4 22.36 -14.14 9.30
CA THR A 4 22.91 -13.47 8.10
C THR A 4 24.40 -13.18 8.25
N HIS A 5 25.18 -13.34 7.18
CA HIS A 5 26.60 -12.95 7.14
C HIS A 5 26.82 -11.42 7.06
N THR A 6 25.75 -10.64 6.96
CA THR A 6 25.80 -9.18 6.93
C THR A 6 25.99 -8.62 8.35
N PRO A 7 26.96 -7.72 8.59
CA PRO A 7 27.17 -7.12 9.91
C PRO A 7 25.91 -6.42 10.45
N LEU A 8 25.68 -6.52 11.75
CA LEU A 8 24.51 -5.91 12.40
C LEU A 8 24.46 -4.39 12.24
N SER A 9 25.61 -3.72 12.21
CA SER A 9 25.71 -2.28 11.94
C SER A 9 25.11 -1.89 10.59
N VAL A 10 25.30 -2.73 9.56
CA VAL A 10 24.71 -2.52 8.23
C VAL A 10 23.18 -2.61 8.30
N TRP A 11 22.63 -3.53 9.10
CA TRP A 11 21.18 -3.64 9.30
C TRP A 11 20.58 -2.41 9.99
N PHE A 12 21.26 -1.87 11.00
CA PHE A 12 20.82 -0.64 11.66
C PHE A 12 20.88 0.56 10.70
N TRP A 13 21.97 0.72 9.96
CA TRP A 13 22.06 1.76 8.93
C TRP A 13 20.98 1.58 7.87
N ALA A 14 20.78 0.37 7.38
CA ALA A 14 19.74 0.05 6.42
C ALA A 14 18.34 0.47 6.90
N ALA A 15 17.98 0.10 8.13
CA ALA A 15 16.73 0.46 8.77
C ALA A 15 16.61 1.98 8.96
N TYR A 16 17.69 2.67 9.31
CA TYR A 16 17.71 4.12 9.43
C TYR A 16 17.46 4.81 8.09
N TRP A 17 18.17 4.40 7.03
CA TRP A 17 18.06 5.00 5.70
C TRP A 17 16.66 4.82 5.08
N ILE A 18 16.09 3.61 5.15
CA ILE A 18 14.76 3.34 4.56
C ILE A 18 13.63 4.08 5.30
N THR A 19 13.80 4.38 6.59
CA THR A 19 12.77 5.04 7.41
C THR A 19 12.90 6.57 7.45
N SER A 20 14.11 7.11 7.31
CA SER A 20 14.38 8.55 7.39
C SER A 20 14.25 9.30 6.07
N GLN A 21 14.49 8.63 4.94
CA GLN A 21 14.41 9.25 3.62
C GLN A 21 12.94 9.48 3.20
N THR A 22 12.51 10.74 3.10
CA THR A 22 11.13 11.14 2.73
C THR A 22 10.70 10.70 1.33
N PRO A 23 11.58 10.66 0.30
CA PRO A 23 11.22 10.08 -0.99
C PRO A 23 11.23 8.54 -0.93
N GLY A 24 12.22 7.95 -0.26
CA GLY A 24 12.51 6.52 -0.27
C GLY A 24 13.80 6.26 -1.03
N LEU A 25 14.22 5.00 -1.14
CA LEU A 25 15.50 4.64 -1.75
C LEU A 25 15.34 3.51 -2.76
N SER A 26 15.95 3.69 -3.94
CA SER A 26 16.12 2.59 -4.89
C SER A 26 17.15 1.59 -4.36
N ALA A 27 17.03 0.32 -4.75
CA ALA A 27 17.97 -0.71 -4.32
C ALA A 27 19.42 -0.42 -4.77
N VAL A 28 19.60 0.19 -5.95
CA VAL A 28 20.91 0.61 -6.46
C VAL A 28 21.50 1.76 -5.64
N GLN A 29 20.68 2.76 -5.28
CA GLN A 29 21.15 3.87 -4.45
C GLN A 29 21.50 3.39 -3.04
N PHE A 30 20.66 2.52 -2.47
CA PHE A 30 20.87 1.90 -1.18
C PHE A 30 22.17 1.06 -1.14
N GLN A 31 22.42 0.26 -2.19
CA GLN A 31 23.66 -0.49 -2.34
C GLN A 31 24.88 0.43 -2.26
N ARG A 32 24.88 1.52 -3.04
CA ARG A 32 25.99 2.49 -3.09
C ARG A 32 26.21 3.18 -1.74
N GLN A 33 25.14 3.59 -1.07
CA GLN A 33 25.23 4.29 0.23
C GLN A 33 25.77 3.40 1.35
N LEU A 34 25.45 2.11 1.33
CA LEU A 34 25.95 1.14 2.32
C LEU A 34 27.27 0.47 1.91
N GLY A 35 27.83 0.81 0.76
CA GLY A 35 29.08 0.20 0.26
C GLY A 35 28.94 -1.30 -0.01
N LEU A 36 27.74 -1.78 -0.35
CA LEU A 36 27.51 -3.20 -0.61
C LEU A 36 28.02 -3.59 -2.00
N SER A 37 28.77 -4.69 -2.08
CA SER A 37 29.34 -5.18 -3.35
C SER A 37 28.30 -5.78 -4.30
N CYS A 38 27.17 -6.25 -3.77
CA CYS A 38 26.18 -7.03 -4.50
C CYS A 38 24.79 -6.41 -4.40
N TYR A 39 24.12 -6.27 -5.55
CA TYR A 39 22.78 -5.71 -5.66
C TYR A 39 21.75 -6.60 -4.96
N GLU A 40 21.88 -7.92 -5.10
CA GLU A 40 20.98 -8.92 -4.52
C GLU A 40 20.99 -8.84 -3.00
N THR A 41 22.15 -8.57 -2.38
CA THR A 41 22.26 -8.34 -0.94
C THR A 41 21.47 -7.10 -0.52
N ALA A 42 21.65 -5.98 -1.23
CA ALA A 42 20.90 -4.75 -1.00
C ALA A 42 19.37 -4.99 -1.15
N PHE A 43 18.98 -5.68 -2.22
CA PHE A 43 17.59 -6.01 -2.51
C PHE A 43 16.96 -6.89 -1.42
N GLN A 44 17.66 -7.93 -0.96
CA GLN A 44 17.21 -8.80 0.13
C GLN A 44 17.06 -8.05 1.45
N ILE A 45 18.03 -7.21 1.81
CA ILE A 45 17.96 -6.40 3.04
C ILE A 45 16.71 -5.51 3.00
N LEU A 46 16.49 -4.80 1.89
CA LEU A 46 15.31 -3.97 1.72
C LEU A 46 14.02 -4.79 1.81
N HIS A 47 13.94 -5.94 1.15
CA HIS A 47 12.76 -6.80 1.21
C HIS A 47 12.46 -7.33 2.61
N LYS A 48 13.50 -7.69 3.36
CA LYS A 48 13.35 -8.12 4.76
C LYS A 48 12.86 -6.98 5.65
N LEU A 49 13.39 -5.77 5.45
CA LEU A 49 12.91 -4.59 6.19
C LEU A 49 11.46 -4.24 5.81
N ARG A 50 11.08 -4.34 4.54
CA ARG A 50 9.70 -4.13 4.08
C ARG A 50 8.70 -5.13 4.66
N ALA A 51 9.12 -6.38 4.85
CA ALA A 51 8.31 -7.36 5.57
C ALA A 51 8.12 -6.93 7.04
N GLY A 52 9.18 -6.41 7.66
CA GLY A 52 9.16 -5.80 9.01
C GLY A 52 8.37 -4.49 9.14
N MET A 53 7.82 -3.95 8.06
CA MET A 53 7.03 -2.70 8.07
C MET A 53 5.52 -2.92 8.24
N VAL A 54 5.07 -4.17 8.37
CA VAL A 54 3.67 -4.51 8.64
C VAL A 54 3.58 -5.09 10.03
N ARG A 55 2.85 -4.44 10.93
CA ARG A 55 2.60 -5.01 12.27
C ARG A 55 1.58 -6.16 12.13
N PRO A 56 1.82 -7.35 12.70
CA PRO A 56 0.86 -8.46 12.66
C PRO A 56 -0.50 -8.07 13.23
N ASP A 57 -0.48 -7.40 14.39
CA ASP A 57 -1.69 -6.89 15.06
C ASP A 57 -1.96 -5.43 14.67
N GLN A 58 -1.89 -5.10 13.38
CA GLN A 58 -2.17 -3.72 12.95
C GLN A 58 -3.61 -3.32 13.32
N ASP A 59 -3.76 -2.16 13.95
CA ASP A 59 -5.08 -1.67 14.32
C ASP A 59 -5.91 -1.37 13.07
N TRP A 60 -7.22 -1.58 13.17
CA TRP A 60 -8.14 -1.12 12.15
C TRP A 60 -8.13 0.41 12.02
N ILE A 61 -8.47 0.88 10.81
CA ILE A 61 -8.80 2.28 10.57
C ILE A 61 -10.29 2.52 10.80
N GLY A 62 -10.65 3.74 11.22
CA GLY A 62 -12.04 4.07 11.58
C GLY A 62 -12.47 3.51 12.94
N GLY A 63 -13.77 3.30 13.08
CA GLY A 63 -14.43 2.75 14.27
C GLY A 63 -15.05 3.79 15.20
N LYS A 64 -14.76 5.08 14.99
CA LYS A 64 -15.45 6.16 15.69
C LYS A 64 -16.56 6.75 14.82
N PRO A 65 -17.66 7.24 15.41
CA PRO A 65 -18.78 7.81 14.65
C PRO A 65 -18.39 8.95 13.70
N GLU A 66 -17.37 9.74 14.06
CA GLU A 66 -16.88 10.87 13.27
C GLU A 66 -15.82 10.49 12.22
N GLU A 67 -15.30 9.26 12.27
CA GLU A 67 -14.25 8.81 11.36
C GLU A 67 -14.86 8.20 10.10
N VAL A 68 -14.54 8.80 8.96
CA VAL A 68 -14.97 8.35 7.64
C VAL A 68 -13.79 7.75 6.90
N VAL A 69 -14.03 6.66 6.18
CA VAL A 69 -13.02 5.99 5.36
C VAL A 69 -13.45 6.05 3.89
N GLU A 70 -12.56 6.53 3.04
CA GLU A 70 -12.70 6.39 1.57
C GLU A 70 -12.04 5.07 1.15
N ALA A 71 -12.73 4.25 0.38
CA ALA A 71 -12.19 3.03 -0.18
C ALA A 71 -12.46 2.93 -1.68
N ASP A 72 -11.45 2.45 -2.42
CA ASP A 72 -11.47 2.30 -3.87
C ASP A 72 -10.35 1.33 -4.29
N GLU A 73 -10.29 0.99 -5.56
CA GLU A 73 -9.25 0.17 -6.15
C GLU A 73 -8.57 0.81 -7.37
N THR A 74 -7.30 0.49 -7.56
CA THR A 74 -6.53 1.01 -8.67
C THR A 74 -5.66 -0.04 -9.32
N TYR A 75 -5.41 0.12 -10.61
CA TYR A 75 -4.46 -0.71 -11.34
C TYR A 75 -3.04 -0.17 -11.18
N VAL A 76 -2.14 -1.03 -10.72
CA VAL A 76 -0.71 -0.75 -10.59
C VAL A 76 0.08 -1.79 -11.38
N GLY A 77 1.00 -1.32 -12.23
CA GLY A 77 1.78 -2.18 -13.10
C GLY A 77 2.50 -1.40 -14.20
N GLY A 78 3.34 -2.10 -14.95
CA GLY A 78 4.16 -1.54 -16.02
C GLY A 78 3.75 -2.02 -17.41
N ARG A 79 4.14 -1.27 -18.44
CA ARG A 79 4.10 -1.75 -19.83
C ARG A 79 4.99 -2.98 -19.95
N THR A 80 4.41 -4.11 -20.33
CA THR A 80 5.19 -5.30 -20.68
C THR A 80 5.96 -5.01 -21.97
N ARG A 81 7.29 -4.86 -21.89
CA ARG A 81 8.13 -4.86 -23.10
C ARG A 81 8.08 -6.27 -23.70
N GLY A 82 7.67 -6.39 -24.96
CA GLY A 82 7.78 -7.63 -25.74
C GLY A 82 6.58 -8.58 -25.77
N LYS A 83 5.43 -8.26 -25.16
CA LYS A 83 4.22 -9.13 -25.18
C LYS A 83 3.06 -8.63 -26.07
N GLY A 84 3.34 -7.82 -27.08
CA GLY A 84 2.31 -7.26 -27.97
C GLY A 84 1.49 -6.13 -27.35
N ARG A 85 0.70 -5.43 -28.18
CA ARG A 85 -0.21 -4.36 -27.73
C ARG A 85 -1.30 -4.96 -26.83
N GLY A 86 -1.38 -4.52 -25.57
CA GLY A 86 -2.52 -4.80 -24.69
C GLY A 86 -2.27 -5.79 -23.53
N VAL A 87 -1.17 -6.55 -23.53
CA VAL A 87 -0.83 -7.40 -22.37
C VAL A 87 -0.14 -6.56 -21.32
N HIS A 88 -0.94 -6.02 -20.39
CA HIS A 88 -0.42 -5.32 -19.23
C HIS A 88 -0.41 -6.28 -18.04
N ASP A 89 0.75 -6.50 -17.41
CA ASP A 89 0.84 -7.16 -16.11
C ASP A 89 0.37 -6.19 -15.00
N MET A 90 -0.86 -5.70 -15.12
CA MET A 90 -1.50 -4.87 -14.10
C MET A 90 -2.02 -5.76 -12.99
N VAL A 91 -1.80 -5.32 -11.76
CA VAL A 91 -2.40 -5.91 -10.57
C VAL A 91 -3.38 -4.92 -9.98
N ILE A 92 -4.46 -5.43 -9.41
CA ILE A 92 -5.43 -4.63 -8.69
C ILE A 92 -4.91 -4.40 -7.27
N VAL A 93 -4.85 -3.14 -6.88
CA VAL A 93 -4.53 -2.71 -5.52
C VAL A 93 -5.79 -2.10 -4.94
N ALA A 94 -6.33 -2.69 -3.88
CA ALA A 94 -7.36 -2.04 -3.09
C ALA A 94 -6.73 -1.11 -2.06
N GLY A 95 -7.38 0.01 -1.80
CA GLY A 95 -6.95 0.99 -0.82
C GLY A 95 -8.11 1.49 0.03
N ALA A 96 -7.81 1.75 1.29
CA ALA A 96 -8.73 2.37 2.23
C ALA A 96 -7.98 3.44 3.02
N VAL A 97 -8.53 4.65 3.10
CA VAL A 97 -7.90 5.80 3.75
C VAL A 97 -8.87 6.54 4.66
N GLU A 98 -8.40 6.91 5.85
CA GLU A 98 -9.16 7.78 6.73
C GLU A 98 -9.21 9.20 6.16
N VAL A 99 -10.40 9.79 6.13
CA VAL A 99 -10.58 11.21 5.79
C VAL A 99 -10.56 12.00 7.10
N ARG A 100 -9.56 12.87 7.26
CA ARG A 100 -9.45 13.74 8.44
C ARG A 100 -9.67 15.19 8.05
N GLN A 101 -10.28 15.97 8.94
CA GLN A 101 -10.46 17.40 8.74
C GLN A 101 -9.53 18.19 9.64
N ARG A 102 -8.86 19.21 9.10
CA ARG A 102 -8.03 20.12 9.89
C ARG A 102 -8.95 21.05 10.68
N LYS A 103 -8.66 21.24 11.96
CA LYS A 103 -9.36 22.26 12.78
C LYS A 103 -9.22 23.60 12.08
N HIS A 104 -10.34 24.31 11.90
CA HIS A 104 -10.35 25.63 11.27
C HIS A 104 -9.40 26.56 12.03
N THR A 105 -8.25 26.83 11.43
CA THR A 105 -7.35 27.90 11.85
C THR A 105 -7.52 29.02 10.82
N SER A 106 -7.50 30.28 11.26
CA SER A 106 -7.85 31.47 10.49
C SER A 106 -7.06 31.70 9.19
N SER A 107 -6.07 30.86 8.87
CA SER A 107 -5.18 30.97 7.70
C SER A 107 -5.34 29.83 6.67
N LEU A 108 -6.47 29.11 6.64
CA LEU A 108 -6.68 28.08 5.62
C LEU A 108 -6.91 28.74 4.24
N ASN A 109 -6.06 28.41 3.27
CA ASN A 109 -6.29 28.75 1.86
C ASN A 109 -7.69 28.29 1.45
N LYS A 110 -8.55 29.23 1.01
CA LYS A 110 -9.94 28.98 0.55
C LYS A 110 -10.10 27.86 -0.49
N ARG A 111 -9.01 27.43 -1.14
CA ARG A 111 -8.99 26.40 -2.20
C ARG A 111 -8.91 24.94 -1.70
N LYS A 112 -8.69 24.67 -0.42
CA LYS A 112 -8.67 23.28 0.11
C LYS A 112 -9.71 23.15 1.21
N SER A 113 -10.59 22.14 1.11
CA SER A 113 -11.69 21.84 2.06
C SER A 113 -11.24 21.51 3.50
N GLY A 114 -9.98 21.76 3.85
CA GLY A 114 -9.38 21.38 5.12
C GLY A 114 -9.20 19.86 5.29
N ARG A 115 -9.69 19.04 4.35
CA ARG A 115 -9.54 17.58 4.37
C ARG A 115 -8.10 17.17 4.06
N TYR A 116 -7.61 16.17 4.77
CA TYR A 116 -6.31 15.55 4.55
C TYR A 116 -6.39 14.06 4.87
N ALA A 117 -5.51 13.27 4.26
CA ALA A 117 -5.45 11.84 4.50
C ALA A 117 -5.05 11.53 5.95
N GLY A 118 -5.66 10.54 6.58
CA GLY A 118 -5.22 9.99 7.86
C GLY A 118 -4.27 8.81 7.65
N ARG A 119 -4.59 7.70 8.32
CA ARG A 119 -3.97 6.39 8.08
C ARG A 119 -4.52 5.78 6.80
N VAL A 120 -3.68 5.04 6.08
CA VAL A 120 -4.03 4.29 4.88
C VAL A 120 -3.72 2.80 5.04
N ARG A 121 -4.46 1.98 4.32
CA ARG A 121 -4.26 0.55 4.11
C ARG A 121 -4.26 0.27 2.62
N LEU A 122 -3.29 -0.51 2.14
CA LEU A 122 -3.15 -0.90 0.75
C LEU A 122 -2.82 -2.39 0.67
N ALA A 123 -3.52 -3.13 -0.19
CA ALA A 123 -3.25 -4.54 -0.41
C ALA A 123 -3.50 -4.94 -1.87
N LEU A 124 -2.76 -5.95 -2.33
CA LEU A 124 -3.08 -6.62 -3.58
C LEU A 124 -4.34 -7.44 -3.43
N VAL A 125 -5.20 -7.36 -4.44
CA VAL A 125 -6.45 -8.10 -4.51
C VAL A 125 -6.48 -8.89 -5.81
N LEU A 126 -7.04 -10.10 -5.77
CA LEU A 126 -7.08 -11.01 -6.91
C LEU A 126 -8.00 -10.48 -8.03
N ASP A 127 -9.15 -9.92 -7.65
CA ASP A 127 -10.18 -9.42 -8.56
C ASP A 127 -10.99 -8.29 -7.90
N ARG A 128 -11.87 -7.66 -8.68
CA ARG A 128 -12.83 -6.65 -8.20
C ARG A 128 -14.14 -7.27 -7.65
N SER A 129 -14.10 -8.53 -7.23
CA SER A 129 -15.29 -9.18 -6.70
C SER A 129 -15.63 -8.66 -5.29
N ALA A 130 -16.92 -8.72 -4.94
CA ALA A 130 -17.39 -8.36 -3.60
C ALA A 130 -16.77 -9.22 -2.48
N LYS A 131 -16.30 -10.43 -2.81
CA LYS A 131 -15.58 -11.30 -1.86
C LYS A 131 -14.19 -10.73 -1.57
N SER A 132 -13.43 -10.40 -2.61
CA SER A 132 -12.06 -9.95 -2.46
C SER A 132 -11.97 -8.53 -1.90
N LEU A 133 -12.80 -7.61 -2.39
CA LEU A 133 -12.88 -6.24 -1.86
C LEU A 133 -13.48 -6.23 -0.44
N GLY A 134 -14.55 -6.99 -0.19
CA GLY A 134 -15.13 -7.12 1.15
C GLY A 134 -14.15 -7.70 2.18
N GLY A 135 -13.39 -8.74 1.81
CA GLY A 135 -12.37 -9.31 2.70
C GLY A 135 -11.22 -8.34 2.99
N PHE A 136 -10.83 -7.50 2.03
CA PHE A 136 -9.87 -6.42 2.28
C PHE A 136 -10.42 -5.42 3.30
N ILE A 137 -11.66 -4.96 3.14
CA ILE A 137 -12.28 -4.00 4.05
C ILE A 137 -12.39 -4.57 5.47
N GLU A 138 -12.83 -5.82 5.62
CA GLU A 138 -12.92 -6.49 6.93
C GLU A 138 -11.57 -6.60 7.64
N SER A 139 -10.48 -6.81 6.88
CA SER A 139 -9.14 -6.86 7.45
C SER A 139 -8.59 -5.49 7.84
N ALA A 140 -9.09 -4.41 7.23
CA ALA A 140 -8.49 -3.08 7.28
C ALA A 140 -9.29 -2.07 8.13
N VAL A 141 -10.62 -2.16 8.10
CA VAL A 141 -11.54 -1.14 8.61
C VAL A 141 -12.39 -1.72 9.73
N ALA A 142 -12.55 -0.96 10.81
CA ALA A 142 -13.32 -1.40 11.97
C ALA A 142 -14.81 -1.50 11.61
N PRO A 143 -15.52 -2.56 12.03
CA PRO A 143 -16.97 -2.68 11.85
C PRO A 143 -17.72 -1.46 12.40
N GLY A 144 -18.80 -1.06 11.75
CA GLY A 144 -19.60 0.12 12.10
C GLY A 144 -19.07 1.45 11.53
N THR A 145 -17.94 1.43 10.82
CA THR A 145 -17.38 2.64 10.19
C THR A 145 -18.17 3.05 8.95
N THR A 146 -18.26 4.36 8.72
CA THR A 146 -18.79 4.92 7.47
C THR A 146 -17.75 4.83 6.36
N ILE A 147 -18.07 4.06 5.32
CA ILE A 147 -17.24 3.85 4.13
C ILE A 147 -17.88 4.56 2.95
N ILE A 148 -17.10 5.42 2.30
CA ILE A 148 -17.45 6.06 1.03
C ILE A 148 -16.70 5.34 -0.08
N THR A 149 -17.43 4.85 -1.08
CA THR A 149 -16.85 4.22 -2.28
C THR A 149 -17.49 4.81 -3.53
N ASP A 150 -16.93 4.44 -4.67
CA ASP A 150 -17.63 4.60 -5.95
C ASP A 150 -18.87 3.70 -5.98
N ASP A 151 -19.78 3.96 -6.91
CA ASP A 151 -21.01 3.16 -7.11
C ASP A 151 -20.71 1.81 -7.80
N TRP A 152 -19.57 1.19 -7.47
CA TRP A 152 -19.17 -0.10 -8.01
C TRP A 152 -19.92 -1.24 -7.31
N SER A 153 -20.43 -2.16 -8.12
CA SER A 153 -21.19 -3.33 -7.66
C SER A 153 -20.44 -4.19 -6.62
N GLY A 154 -19.11 -4.19 -6.62
CA GLY A 154 -18.28 -4.90 -5.66
C GLY A 154 -18.45 -4.44 -4.21
N TYR A 155 -18.91 -3.21 -3.96
CA TYR A 155 -19.10 -2.67 -2.60
C TYR A 155 -20.54 -2.80 -2.08
N THR A 156 -21.49 -3.24 -2.91
CA THR A 156 -22.92 -3.39 -2.53
C THR A 156 -23.16 -4.30 -1.33
N GLY A 157 -22.23 -5.23 -1.06
CA GLY A 157 -22.30 -6.15 0.08
C GLY A 157 -21.84 -5.57 1.42
N LEU A 158 -21.32 -4.35 1.47
CA LEU A 158 -20.73 -3.77 2.70
C LEU A 158 -21.75 -3.57 3.82
N ALA A 159 -22.99 -3.19 3.49
CA ALA A 159 -24.05 -3.04 4.48
C ALA A 159 -24.34 -4.35 5.24
N LYS A 160 -24.28 -5.50 4.55
CA LYS A 160 -24.45 -6.83 5.16
C LYS A 160 -23.28 -7.25 6.04
N ARG A 161 -22.13 -6.60 5.89
CA ARG A 161 -20.89 -6.83 6.65
C ARG A 161 -20.72 -5.86 7.82
N ASN A 162 -21.81 -5.24 8.28
CA ASN A 162 -21.83 -4.29 9.39
C ASN A 162 -21.05 -2.99 9.11
N TYR A 163 -21.13 -2.45 7.90
CA TYR A 163 -20.56 -1.13 7.56
C TYR A 163 -21.65 -0.17 7.07
N LEU A 164 -21.50 1.11 7.40
CA LEU A 164 -22.35 2.17 6.86
C LEU A 164 -21.78 2.56 5.49
N HIS A 165 -22.48 2.20 4.41
CA HIS A 165 -21.98 2.39 3.05
C HIS A 165 -22.67 3.56 2.36
N THR A 166 -21.87 4.53 1.92
CA THR A 166 -22.32 5.62 1.06
C THR A 166 -21.69 5.42 -0.33
N ALA A 167 -22.45 4.84 -1.24
CA ALA A 167 -22.08 4.78 -2.65
C ALA A 167 -22.32 6.16 -3.29
N VAL A 168 -21.31 6.70 -3.97
CA VAL A 168 -21.47 7.93 -4.73
C VAL A 168 -21.22 7.64 -6.22
N PRO A 169 -22.20 7.88 -7.11
CA PRO A 169 -22.07 7.54 -8.52
C PRO A 169 -21.04 8.43 -9.21
N GLU A 170 -19.90 7.83 -9.56
CA GLU A 170 -19.00 8.37 -10.57
C GLU A 170 -19.65 8.18 -11.94
N ARG A 171 -20.33 9.20 -12.46
CA ARG A 171 -20.92 9.19 -13.82
C ARG A 171 -19.85 9.25 -14.92
N GLY A 172 -18.83 8.40 -14.87
CA GLY A 172 -17.80 8.25 -15.91
C GLY A 172 -16.84 9.45 -16.09
N ASP A 173 -17.08 10.58 -15.42
CA ASP A 173 -16.22 11.76 -15.51
C ASP A 173 -15.12 11.75 -14.47
N ARG A 174 -13.86 11.75 -14.95
CA ARG A 174 -12.65 11.79 -14.11
C ARG A 174 -12.57 13.04 -13.22
N GLN A 175 -13.20 14.14 -13.61
CA GLN A 175 -13.31 15.34 -12.78
C GLN A 175 -14.30 15.15 -11.62
N VAL A 176 -15.36 14.36 -11.81
CA VAL A 176 -16.32 14.03 -10.74
C VAL A 176 -15.69 13.06 -9.74
N ALA A 177 -14.92 12.08 -10.22
CA ALA A 177 -14.13 11.15 -9.40
C ALA A 177 -13.22 11.87 -8.39
N GLU A 178 -12.45 12.86 -8.86
CA GLU A 178 -11.60 13.71 -8.02
C GLU A 178 -12.37 14.59 -7.02
N THR A 179 -13.67 14.80 -7.26
CA THR A 179 -14.55 15.61 -6.38
C THR A 179 -15.19 14.74 -5.29
N VAL A 180 -15.39 13.46 -5.57
CA VAL A 180 -16.14 12.51 -4.73
C VAL A 180 -15.23 11.72 -3.79
N LEU A 181 -14.09 11.21 -4.29
CA LEU A 181 -13.10 10.43 -3.55
C LEU A 181 -11.70 11.07 -3.58
N PRO A 182 -11.57 12.35 -3.17
CA PRO A 182 -10.35 13.12 -3.39
C PRO A 182 -9.13 12.56 -2.64
N ILE A 183 -9.33 11.93 -1.48
CA ILE A 183 -8.22 11.54 -0.61
C ILE A 183 -7.62 10.21 -1.07
N ILE A 184 -8.45 9.21 -1.38
CA ILE A 184 -7.96 7.91 -1.85
C ILE A 184 -7.32 8.02 -3.24
N HIS A 185 -7.91 8.82 -4.15
CA HIS A 185 -7.32 9.07 -5.49
C HIS A 185 -6.01 9.84 -5.42
N LEU A 186 -5.88 10.78 -4.48
CA LEU A 186 -4.62 11.45 -4.19
C LEU A 186 -3.56 10.44 -3.72
N VAL A 187 -3.94 9.52 -2.82
CA VAL A 187 -3.01 8.47 -2.36
C VAL A 187 -2.57 7.58 -3.52
N PHE A 188 -3.48 7.13 -4.37
CA PHE A 188 -3.13 6.32 -5.54
C PHE A 188 -2.22 7.07 -6.52
N SER A 189 -2.45 8.36 -6.71
CA SER A 189 -1.60 9.21 -7.53
C SER A 189 -0.20 9.33 -6.95
N HIS A 190 -0.08 9.53 -5.63
CA HIS A 190 1.21 9.52 -4.94
C HIS A 190 1.92 8.17 -5.03
N LEU A 191 1.21 7.06 -4.83
CA LEU A 191 1.76 5.71 -4.95
C LEU A 191 2.33 5.46 -6.35
N LYS A 192 1.57 5.75 -7.41
CA LYS A 192 2.00 5.56 -8.80
C LYS A 192 3.20 6.45 -9.15
N THR A 193 3.21 7.69 -8.64
CA THR A 193 4.33 8.63 -8.84
C THR A 193 5.58 8.14 -8.14
N TRP A 194 5.45 7.66 -6.90
CA TRP A 194 6.54 7.11 -6.10
C TRP A 194 7.17 5.87 -6.77
N LEU A 195 6.34 4.91 -7.18
CA LEU A 195 6.79 3.69 -7.87
C LEU A 195 7.51 4.01 -9.18
N ARG A 196 6.99 4.96 -9.97
CA ARG A 196 7.60 5.36 -11.25
C ARG A 196 8.88 6.15 -11.07
N GLY A 197 8.92 7.04 -10.08
CA GLY A 197 10.04 7.95 -9.84
C GLY A 197 11.26 7.27 -9.22
N ILE A 198 11.07 6.41 -8.23
CA ILE A 198 12.17 5.83 -7.44
C ILE A 198 12.52 4.41 -7.88
N HIS A 199 11.51 3.62 -8.26
CA HIS A 199 11.69 2.20 -8.55
C HIS A 199 11.61 1.88 -10.04
N HIS A 200 11.15 2.81 -10.87
CA HIS A 200 11.00 2.65 -12.32
C HIS A 200 10.14 1.44 -12.73
N GLY A 201 9.27 0.96 -11.84
CA GLY A 201 8.44 -0.22 -12.03
C GLY A 201 8.79 -1.35 -11.05
N VAL A 202 7.78 -2.13 -10.68
CA VAL A 202 7.90 -3.25 -9.74
C VAL A 202 7.14 -4.44 -10.31
N SER A 203 7.71 -5.64 -10.18
CA SER A 203 7.03 -6.85 -10.62
C SER A 203 5.82 -7.17 -9.71
N PRO A 204 4.76 -7.79 -10.23
CA PRO A 204 3.60 -8.22 -9.44
C PRO A 204 3.97 -9.01 -8.18
N GLN A 205 5.00 -9.85 -8.28
CA GLN A 205 5.49 -10.69 -7.18
C GLN A 205 5.97 -9.88 -5.96
N HIS A 206 6.59 -8.73 -6.20
CA HIS A 206 7.19 -7.92 -5.14
C HIS A 206 6.30 -6.76 -4.70
N LEU A 207 5.26 -6.44 -5.49
CA LEU A 207 4.47 -5.23 -5.33
C LEU A 207 3.91 -5.07 -3.90
N GLN A 208 3.46 -6.15 -3.25
CA GLN A 208 2.97 -6.08 -1.87
C GLN A 208 4.02 -5.53 -0.89
N ALA A 209 5.29 -5.92 -1.02
CA ALA A 209 6.36 -5.41 -0.15
C ALA A 209 6.56 -3.89 -0.32
N TYR A 210 6.36 -3.37 -1.54
CA TYR A 210 6.43 -1.93 -1.81
C TYR A 210 5.17 -1.19 -1.32
N LEU A 211 3.99 -1.81 -1.40
CA LEU A 211 2.78 -1.27 -0.76
C LEU A 211 2.94 -1.18 0.75
N ASN A 212 3.58 -2.17 1.38
CA ASN A 212 3.89 -2.15 2.80
C ASN A 212 4.83 -0.99 3.16
N GLU A 213 5.89 -0.78 2.38
CA GLU A 213 6.80 0.36 2.56
C GLU A 213 6.06 1.70 2.45
N PHE A 214 5.30 1.87 1.37
CA PHE A 214 4.55 3.09 1.12
C PHE A 214 3.56 3.37 2.26
N THR A 215 2.79 2.35 2.67
CA THR A 215 1.81 2.44 3.75
C THR A 215 2.47 2.80 5.08
N PHE A 216 3.58 2.13 5.42
CA PHE A 216 4.31 2.38 6.66
C PHE A 216 4.82 3.82 6.76
N ARG A 217 5.39 4.33 5.67
CA ARG A 217 5.95 5.68 5.57
C ARG A 217 4.84 6.73 5.55
N PHE A 218 3.78 6.50 4.77
CA PHE A 218 2.63 7.39 4.68
C PHE A 218 1.95 7.57 6.05
N ASN A 219 1.76 6.48 6.80
CA ASN A 219 1.11 6.52 8.12
C ASN A 219 1.97 7.20 9.20
N ARG A 220 3.28 7.33 8.98
CA ARG A 220 4.23 7.94 9.94
C ARG A 220 4.76 9.29 9.49
N ARG A 221 4.28 9.84 8.37
CA ARG A 221 4.78 11.09 7.79
C ARG A 221 4.70 12.33 8.70
N PHE A 222 3.81 12.30 9.69
CA PHE A 222 3.70 13.39 10.68
C PHE A 222 4.72 13.26 11.83
N TYR A 223 5.32 12.08 12.02
CA TYR A 223 6.25 11.77 13.11
C TYR A 223 7.45 10.95 12.59
N PRO A 224 8.28 11.53 11.68
CA PRO A 224 9.33 10.80 10.98
C PRO A 224 10.39 10.19 11.93
N CYS A 225 10.71 10.86 13.03
CA CYS A 225 11.70 10.38 14.01
C CYS A 225 11.31 9.06 14.70
N ASN A 226 10.01 8.71 14.72
CA ASN A 226 9.52 7.47 15.33
C ASN A 226 9.54 6.28 14.37
N ALA A 227 9.76 6.51 13.07
CA ALA A 227 9.69 5.45 12.06
C ALA A 227 10.80 4.40 12.25
N PHE A 228 12.02 4.84 12.54
CA PHE A 228 13.15 3.93 12.80
C PHE A 228 12.90 3.03 14.02
N ARG A 229 12.54 3.63 15.16
CA ARG A 229 12.22 2.88 16.40
C ARG A 229 11.05 1.91 16.20
N SER A 230 10.00 2.37 15.50
CA SER A 230 8.85 1.52 15.17
C SER A 230 9.25 0.31 14.32
N LEU A 231 10.10 0.52 13.31
CA LEU A 231 10.55 -0.56 12.43
C LEU A 231 11.34 -1.60 13.22
N LEU A 232 12.27 -1.17 14.08
CA LEU A 232 13.06 -2.10 14.89
C LEU A 232 12.18 -2.91 15.86
N GLY A 233 11.19 -2.27 16.49
CA GLY A 233 10.25 -2.97 17.36
C GLY A 233 9.44 -4.02 16.60
N ILE A 234 8.83 -3.64 15.47
CA ILE A 234 8.00 -4.55 14.68
C ILE A 234 8.83 -5.67 14.04
N ALA A 235 10.02 -5.36 13.52
CA ALA A 235 10.90 -6.33 12.88
C ALA A 235 11.48 -7.37 13.86
N GLY A 236 11.42 -7.13 15.17
CA GLY A 236 11.77 -8.12 16.19
C GLY A 236 10.79 -9.30 16.24
N ASP A 237 9.52 -9.05 15.94
CA ASP A 237 8.43 -10.03 16.11
C ASP A 237 8.05 -10.75 14.80
N ILE A 238 8.71 -10.43 13.69
CA ILE A 238 8.34 -10.90 12.35
C ILE A 238 9.38 -11.82 11.75
N THR A 239 8.89 -12.92 11.18
CA THR A 239 9.72 -13.82 10.35
C THR A 239 9.97 -13.16 8.99
N ALA A 240 11.24 -12.86 8.71
CA ALA A 240 11.64 -12.21 7.47
C ALA A 240 11.63 -13.21 6.30
N PRO A 241 11.28 -12.78 5.07
CA PRO A 241 11.27 -13.67 3.90
C PRO A 241 12.67 -14.21 3.60
N THR A 242 12.71 -15.48 3.21
CA THR A 242 13.93 -16.18 2.82
C THR A 242 14.33 -15.83 1.38
N TYR A 243 15.59 -16.13 1.02
CA TYR A 243 16.07 -15.96 -0.36
C TYR A 243 15.20 -16.75 -1.35
N ALA A 244 14.90 -18.01 -1.03
CA ALA A 244 14.07 -18.87 -1.87
C ALA A 244 12.68 -18.27 -2.08
N GLU A 245 12.03 -17.75 -1.04
CA GLU A 245 10.69 -17.14 -1.17
C GLU A 245 10.69 -15.85 -1.99
N LEU A 246 11.76 -15.05 -1.90
CA LEU A 246 11.89 -13.84 -2.70
C LEU A 246 12.06 -14.16 -4.20
N TYR A 247 12.82 -15.19 -4.55
CA TYR A 247 13.12 -15.50 -5.96
C TYR A 247 12.29 -16.64 -6.55
N ALA A 248 11.52 -17.37 -5.75
CA ALA A 248 10.61 -18.40 -6.24
C ALA A 248 9.55 -17.75 -7.13
N LYS A 249 9.47 -18.15 -8.40
CA LYS A 249 8.32 -17.79 -9.25
C LYS A 249 7.06 -18.37 -8.61
N LYS A 250 6.24 -17.55 -7.94
CA LYS A 250 4.87 -17.95 -7.62
C LYS A 250 4.18 -18.24 -8.94
N LEU A 251 3.90 -19.51 -9.23
CA LEU A 251 3.05 -19.89 -10.35
C LEU A 251 1.74 -19.10 -10.19
N ARG A 252 1.35 -18.37 -11.24
CA ARG A 252 -0.05 -17.93 -11.35
C ARG A 252 -0.87 -19.19 -11.21
N SER A 253 -1.78 -19.25 -10.23
CA SER A 253 -2.80 -20.29 -10.20
C SER A 253 -3.62 -20.10 -11.47
N THR A 254 -3.28 -20.83 -12.52
CA THR A 254 -4.11 -20.98 -13.71
C THR A 254 -5.41 -21.56 -13.21
N THR A 255 -6.46 -20.73 -13.21
CA THR A 255 -7.83 -21.19 -13.14
C THR A 255 -7.99 -22.20 -14.27
N SER A 256 -8.01 -23.48 -13.92
CA SER A 256 -8.41 -24.55 -14.83
C SER A 256 -9.85 -24.23 -15.24
N GLY A 257 -10.01 -23.77 -16.48
CA GLY A 257 -11.31 -23.73 -17.12
C GLY A 257 -11.86 -25.15 -17.15
N GLY A 258 -12.96 -25.37 -16.43
CA GLY A 258 -13.78 -26.57 -16.59
C GLY A 258 -14.48 -26.49 -17.95
N LEU A 259 -13.90 -27.17 -18.94
CA LEU A 259 -14.59 -27.61 -20.14
C LEU A 259 -15.25 -28.96 -19.83
N GLY A 260 -16.56 -29.01 -20.06
CA GLY A 260 -17.24 -30.15 -20.68
C GLY A 260 -17.36 -31.44 -19.89
N SER A 261 -18.56 -31.69 -19.39
CA SER A 261 -19.41 -32.81 -19.86
C SER A 261 -20.84 -32.57 -19.41
#